data_AF-A0A7W1P245-F1
#
_entry.id   AF-A0A7W1P245-F1
#
_cell.length_a   1.000
_cell.length_b   1.000
_cell.length_c   1.000
_cell.angle_alpha   90.00
_cell.angle_beta   90.00
_cell.angle_gamma   90.00
#
_symmetry.space_group_name_H-M   'P 1'
#
loop_
_entity.id
_entity.type
_entity.pdbx_description
1 polymer ?
#
loop_
_entity_poly.entity_id
_entity_poly.type
_entity_poly.pdbx_seq_one_letter_code
_entity_poly.pdbx_strand_id
1 'polypeptide(L)'
;MQTATSWAATAQMAGEAWVRRAVPTHYAGRTIDTAVETLSETRETLEQSPSIPPDQRVKAREHLQNLAATIEEMRKAIRSGDRARVQEQVQQLTAQKQALLNFLENAGARP
;
A
#
# COMPACT_ATOMS: atom_id res chain seq x y z
N MET A 1 -6.74 9.97 -0.81
CA MET A 1 -5.83 9.44 0.23
C MET A 1 -6.43 8.28 1.00
N GLN A 2 -7.69 8.35 1.45
CA GLN A 2 -8.38 7.22 2.11
C GLN A 2 -8.33 5.91 1.29
N THR A 3 -8.48 6.00 -0.04
CA THR A 3 -8.34 4.87 -0.96
C THR A 3 -7.00 4.15 -0.78
N ALA A 4 -5.89 4.87 -0.74
CA ALA A 4 -4.55 4.27 -0.58
C ALA A 4 -4.38 3.58 0.78
N THR A 5 -4.85 4.19 1.87
CA THR A 5 -4.76 3.57 3.20
C THR A 5 -5.61 2.31 3.31
N SER A 6 -6.80 2.31 2.70
CA SER A 6 -7.67 1.14 2.67
C SER A 6 -7.06 -0.01 1.86
N TRP A 7 -6.53 0.27 0.66
CA TRP A 7 -5.89 -0.76 -0.15
C TRP A 7 -4.56 -1.25 0.44
N ALA A 8 -3.79 -0.41 1.12
CA ALA A 8 -2.64 -0.84 1.90
C ALA A 8 -3.06 -1.80 3.04
N ALA A 9 -4.17 -1.53 3.73
CA ALA A 9 -4.71 -2.44 4.75
C ALA A 9 -5.18 -3.76 4.13
N THR A 10 -5.87 -3.72 2.99
CA THR A 10 -6.29 -4.92 2.25
C THR A 10 -5.09 -5.77 1.81
N ALA A 11 -4.04 -5.15 1.28
CA ALA A 11 -2.82 -5.83 0.88
C ALA A 11 -2.11 -6.47 2.09
N GLN A 12 -2.04 -5.77 3.23
CA GLN A 12 -1.53 -6.31 4.49
C GLN A 12 -2.31 -7.57 4.89
N MET A 13 -3.65 -7.51 4.92
CA MET A 13 -4.50 -8.64 5.30
C MET A 13 -4.32 -9.84 4.35
N ALA A 14 -4.25 -9.59 3.05
CA ALA A 14 -4.03 -10.64 2.05
C ALA A 14 -2.65 -11.31 2.21
N GLY A 15 -1.60 -10.52 2.43
CA GLY A 15 -0.25 -11.02 2.71
C GLY A 15 -0.21 -11.89 3.97
N GLU A 16 -0.78 -11.41 5.07
CA GLU A 16 -0.86 -12.18 6.32
C GLU A 16 -1.64 -13.48 6.16
N ALA A 17 -2.81 -13.43 5.51
CA ALA A 17 -3.62 -14.61 5.28
C ALA A 17 -2.88 -15.65 4.42
N TRP A 18 -2.12 -15.19 3.42
CA TRP A 18 -1.33 -16.08 2.57
C TRP A 18 -0.15 -16.71 3.29
N VAL A 19 0.57 -15.93 4.12
CA VAL A 19 1.64 -16.45 5.00
C VAL A 19 1.09 -17.54 5.92
N ARG A 20 -0.09 -17.32 6.52
CA ARG A 20 -0.80 -18.29 7.37
C ARG A 20 -1.43 -19.46 6.60
N ARG A 21 -1.28 -19.54 5.27
CA ARG A 21 -1.92 -20.53 4.38
C ARG A 21 -3.45 -20.56 4.47
N ALA A 22 -4.06 -19.45 4.91
CA ALA A 22 -5.51 -19.32 5.03
C ALA A 22 -6.19 -19.04 3.69
N VAL A 23 -5.44 -18.60 2.68
CA VAL A 23 -5.94 -18.33 1.33
C VAL A 23 -5.03 -18.93 0.24
N PRO A 24 -5.58 -19.33 -0.92
CA PRO A 24 -4.79 -19.77 -2.06
C PRO A 24 -3.91 -18.66 -2.66
N THR A 25 -2.78 -19.02 -3.27
CA THR A 25 -1.85 -18.08 -3.93
C THR A 25 -2.53 -17.23 -4.99
N HIS A 26 -3.41 -17.80 -5.83
CA HIS A 26 -4.12 -17.03 -6.85
C HIS A 26 -5.03 -15.95 -6.24
N TYR A 27 -5.67 -16.25 -5.11
CA TYR A 27 -6.52 -15.27 -4.41
C TYR A 27 -5.68 -14.11 -3.87
N ALA A 28 -4.63 -14.43 -3.09
CA ALA A 28 -3.74 -13.41 -2.54
C ALA A 28 -3.07 -12.59 -3.65
N GLY A 29 -2.60 -13.25 -4.71
CA GLY A 29 -2.00 -12.60 -5.88
C GLY A 29 -2.94 -11.59 -6.53
N ARG A 30 -4.19 -11.97 -6.82
CA ARG A 30 -5.18 -11.05 -7.40
C ARG A 30 -5.45 -9.85 -6.50
N THR A 31 -5.59 -10.06 -5.19
CA THR A 31 -5.82 -8.94 -4.25
C THR A 31 -4.63 -7.98 -4.23
N ILE A 32 -3.40 -8.49 -4.25
CA ILE A 32 -2.19 -7.66 -4.31
C ILE A 32 -2.07 -6.94 -5.65
N ASP A 33 -2.38 -7.59 -6.77
CA ASP A 33 -2.39 -6.97 -8.10
C ASP A 33 -3.33 -5.75 -8.13
N THR A 34 -4.56 -5.88 -7.63
CA THR A 34 -5.51 -4.76 -7.54
C THR A 34 -5.01 -3.64 -6.62
N ALA A 35 -4.35 -3.97 -5.51
CA ALA A 35 -3.80 -2.96 -4.62
C ALA A 35 -2.70 -2.13 -5.32
N VAL A 36 -1.85 -2.76 -6.15
CA VAL A 36 -0.82 -2.06 -6.94
C VAL A 36 -1.47 -1.10 -7.95
N GLU A 37 -2.49 -1.55 -8.67
CA GLU A 37 -3.22 -0.75 -9.65
C GLU A 37 -3.86 0.46 -8.99
N THR A 38 -4.64 0.27 -7.93
CA THR A 38 -5.33 1.36 -7.25
C THR A 38 -4.37 2.38 -6.61
N LEU A 39 -3.23 1.94 -6.08
CA LEU A 39 -2.22 2.87 -5.56
C LEU A 39 -1.57 3.70 -6.66
N SER A 40 -1.39 3.12 -7.85
CA SER A 40 -0.89 3.84 -9.03
C SER A 40 -1.89 4.91 -9.48
N GLU A 41 -3.17 4.57 -9.59
CA GLU A 41 -4.25 5.52 -9.91
C GLU A 41 -4.38 6.63 -8.86
N THR A 42 -4.26 6.28 -7.58
CA THR A 42 -4.32 7.26 -6.48
C THR A 42 -3.15 8.24 -6.57
N ARG A 43 -1.96 7.77 -6.95
CA ARG A 43 -0.79 8.62 -7.17
C ARG A 43 -1.00 9.57 -8.35
N GLU A 44 -1.52 9.07 -9.47
CA GLU A 44 -1.82 9.92 -10.64
C GLU A 44 -2.83 11.01 -10.31
N THR A 45 -3.90 10.65 -9.59
CA THR A 45 -4.90 11.60 -9.11
C THR A 45 -4.29 12.65 -8.18
N LEU A 46 -3.35 12.25 -7.32
CA LEU A 46 -2.64 13.16 -6.41
C LEU A 46 -1.81 14.19 -7.18
N GLU A 47 -1.05 13.75 -8.19
CA GLU A 47 -0.20 14.66 -8.99
C GLU A 47 -1.03 15.73 -9.70
N GLN A 48 -2.23 15.37 -10.16
CA GLN A 48 -3.15 16.24 -10.90
C GLN A 48 -4.00 17.14 -9.99
N SER A 49 -4.01 16.92 -8.67
CA SER A 49 -4.89 17.65 -7.75
C SER A 49 -4.36 19.08 -7.48
N PRO A 50 -5.04 20.15 -7.93
CA PRO A 50 -4.60 21.53 -7.68
C PRO A 50 -4.86 21.99 -6.24
N SER A 51 -5.73 21.29 -5.50
CA SER A 51 -6.18 21.62 -4.16
C SER A 51 -5.19 21.22 -3.05
N ILE A 52 -4.13 20.48 -3.37
CA ILE A 52 -3.11 20.06 -2.40
C ILE A 52 -1.88 20.96 -2.54
N PRO A 53 -1.42 21.61 -1.46
CA PRO A 53 -0.20 22.42 -1.46
C PRO A 53 1.02 21.63 -1.99
N PRO A 54 1.93 22.25 -2.76
CA PRO A 54 3.07 21.55 -3.38
C PRO A 54 3.89 20.72 -2.39
N ASP A 55 4.22 21.27 -1.23
CA ASP A 55 5.04 20.57 -0.21
C ASP A 55 4.32 19.36 0.38
N GLN A 56 3.00 19.45 0.57
CA GLN A 56 2.19 18.32 1.04
C GLN A 56 2.06 17.24 -0.05
N ARG A 57 1.96 17.66 -1.31
CA ARG A 57 1.89 16.74 -2.46
C ARG A 57 3.16 15.92 -2.61
N VAL A 58 4.34 16.55 -2.47
CA VAL A 58 5.64 15.85 -2.50
C VAL A 58 5.71 14.78 -1.42
N LYS A 59 5.39 15.12 -0.17
CA LYS A 59 5.39 14.15 0.94
C LYS A 59 4.37 13.04 0.74
N ALA A 60 3.15 13.38 0.32
CA ALA A 60 2.11 12.39 0.02
C ALA A 60 2.55 11.42 -1.11
N ARG A 61 3.22 11.94 -2.14
CA ARG A 61 3.79 11.12 -3.22
C ARG A 61 4.85 10.16 -2.71
N GLU A 62 5.75 10.62 -1.84
CA GLU A 62 6.78 9.75 -1.24
C GLU A 62 6.15 8.61 -0.43
N HIS A 63 5.13 8.91 0.40
CA HIS A 63 4.40 7.88 1.13
C HIS A 63 3.73 6.87 0.19
N LEU A 64 3.06 7.33 -0.87
CA LEU A 64 2.43 6.44 -1.85
C LEU A 64 3.44 5.58 -2.63
N GLN A 65 4.59 6.15 -3.01
CA GLN A 65 5.66 5.41 -3.69
C GLN A 65 6.21 4.30 -2.80
N ASN A 66 6.42 4.58 -1.51
CA ASN A 66 6.90 3.58 -0.56
C ASN A 66 5.90 2.42 -0.37
N LEU A 67 4.61 2.74 -0.26
CA LEU A 67 3.54 1.73 -0.19
C LEU A 67 3.51 0.87 -1.45
N ALA A 68 3.51 1.49 -2.63
CA ALA A 68 3.46 0.80 -3.92
C ALA A 68 4.67 -0.12 -4.12
N ALA A 69 5.87 0.34 -3.79
CA ALA A 69 7.09 -0.46 -3.90
C ALA A 69 7.03 -1.71 -2.98
N THR A 70 6.58 -1.54 -1.74
CA THR A 70 6.45 -2.64 -0.77
C THR A 70 5.43 -3.69 -1.23
N ILE A 71 4.30 -3.24 -1.79
CA ILE A 71 3.26 -4.13 -2.31
C ILE A 71 3.73 -4.86 -3.58
N GLU A 72 4.52 -4.21 -4.44
CA GLU A 72 5.12 -4.86 -5.60
C GLU A 72 6.16 -5.92 -5.20
N GLU A 73 6.96 -5.67 -4.15
CA GLU A 73 7.85 -6.70 -3.61
C GLU A 73 7.06 -7.86 -2.99
N MET A 74 5.95 -7.57 -2.32
CA MET A 74 5.04 -8.59 -1.79
C MET A 74 4.44 -9.45 -2.91
N ARG A 75 4.06 -8.83 -4.02
CA ARG A 75 3.56 -9.50 -5.23
C ARG A 75 4.58 -10.49 -5.78
N LYS A 76 5.83 -10.07 -5.94
CA LYS A 76 6.94 -10.92 -6.39
C LYS A 76 7.16 -12.09 -5.44
N ALA A 77 7.16 -11.81 -4.13
CA ALA A 77 7.33 -12.83 -3.10
C ALA A 77 6.21 -13.87 -3.11
N ILE A 78 4.94 -13.47 -3.23
CA ILE A 78 3.79 -14.38 -3.37
C ILE A 78 3.95 -15.29 -4.58
N ARG A 79 4.33 -14.73 -5.74
CA ARG A 79 4.53 -15.49 -6.98
C ARG A 79 5.67 -16.50 -6.87
N SER A 80 6.74 -16.15 -6.16
CA SER A 80 7.88 -17.03 -5.90
C SER A 80 7.65 -18.05 -4.76
N GLY A 81 6.55 -17.94 -4.01
CA GLY A 81 6.27 -18.81 -2.87
C GLY A 81 7.05 -18.44 -1.59
N ASP A 82 7.74 -17.30 -1.58
CA ASP A 82 8.57 -16.85 -0.46
C ASP A 82 7.73 -16.18 0.65
N ARG A 83 7.32 -17.00 1.63
CA ARG A 83 6.52 -16.55 2.77
C ARG A 83 7.31 -15.71 3.76
N ALA A 84 8.62 -15.95 3.91
CA ALA A 84 9.45 -15.16 4.81
C ALA A 84 9.53 -13.73 4.29
N ARG A 85 9.77 -13.57 2.99
CA ARG A 85 9.78 -12.26 2.35
C ARG A 85 8.43 -11.56 2.42
N VAL A 86 7.31 -12.27 2.19
CA VAL A 86 5.97 -11.65 2.37
C VAL A 86 5.76 -11.17 3.80
N GLN A 87 6.19 -11.93 4.80
CA GLN A 87 6.06 -11.52 6.21
C GLN A 87 6.85 -10.24 6.52
N GLU A 88 8.06 -10.09 5.97
CA GLU A 88 8.83 -8.84 6.05
C GLU A 88 8.08 -7.68 5.40
N GLN A 89 7.55 -7.88 4.19
CA GLN A 89 6.80 -6.83 3.48
C GLN A 89 5.52 -6.42 4.20
N VAL A 90 4.83 -7.34 4.86
CA VAL A 90 3.64 -7.04 5.69
C VAL A 90 4.02 -6.11 6.85
N GLN A 91 5.15 -6.36 7.52
CA GLN A 91 5.62 -5.51 8.61
C GLN A 91 5.99 -4.11 8.11
N GLN A 92 6.74 -4.05 7.01
CA GLN A 92 7.10 -2.79 6.36
C GLN A 92 5.86 -1.99 5.92
N LEU A 93 4.88 -2.67 5.32
CA LEU A 93 3.62 -2.06 4.87
C LEU A 93 2.82 -1.49 6.05
N THR A 94 2.82 -2.18 7.18
CA THR A 94 2.16 -1.71 8.41
C THR A 94 2.77 -0.40 8.90
N ALA A 95 4.10 -0.33 8.98
CA ALA A 95 4.80 0.89 9.39
C ALA A 95 4.55 2.06 8.42
N GLN A 96 4.61 1.82 7.11
CA GLN A 96 4.36 2.83 6.09
C GLN A 96 2.91 3.33 6.10
N LYS A 97 1.94 2.43 6.28
CA LYS A 97 0.52 2.79 6.41
C LYS A 97 0.30 3.70 7.61
N GLN A 98 0.91 3.38 8.76
CA GLN A 98 0.80 4.23 9.95
C GLN A 98 1.45 5.60 9.74
N ALA A 99 2.63 5.65 9.10
CA ALA A 99 3.28 6.92 8.76
C ALA A 99 2.41 7.79 7.86
N LEU A 100 1.73 7.18 6.87
CA LEU A 100 0.81 7.90 6.00
C LEU A 100 -0.42 8.41 6.77
N LEU A 101 -1.01 7.60 7.65
CA LEU A 101 -2.15 8.04 8.48
C LEU A 101 -1.78 9.24 9.35
N ASN A 102 -0.64 9.18 10.05
CA ASN A 102 -0.15 10.29 10.87
C ASN A 102 0.11 11.55 10.03
N PHE A 103 0.62 11.41 8.81
CA PHE A 103 0.80 12.52 7.89
C PHE A 103 -0.55 13.17 7.53
N LEU A 104 -1.58 12.38 7.23
CA LEU A 104 -2.91 12.88 6.88
C LEU A 104 -3.57 13.62 8.05
N GLU A 105 -3.43 13.10 9.27
CA GLU A 105 -3.92 13.76 10.49
C GLU A 105 -3.25 15.11 10.71
N ASN A 106 -1.93 15.19 10.55
CA ASN A 106 -1.17 16.43 10.72
C ASN A 106 -1.38 17.44 9.58
N ALA A 107 -1.70 16.98 8.38
CA ALA A 107 -1.95 17.84 7.22
C ALA A 107 -3.34 18.52 7.25
N GLY A 108 -4.17 18.25 8.26
CA GLY A 108 -5.56 18.71 8.30
C GLY A 108 -6.45 18.01 7.26
N ALA A 109 -5.91 17.02 6.54
CA ALA A 109 -6.59 16.24 5.54
C ALA A 109 -7.23 15.01 6.21
N ARG A 110 -8.23 15.24 7.07
CA ARG A 110 -9.13 14.15 7.49
C ARG A 110 -10.06 13.78 6.32
N PRO A 111 -10.33 12.49 6.08
CA PRO A 111 -11.40 12.07 5.17
C PRO A 111 -12.77 12.55 5.63
#